data_AF-A0A445EX10-F1
#
_entry.id   AF-A0A445EX10-F1
#
_cell.length_a   1.000
_cell.length_b   1.000
_cell.length_c   1.000
_cell.angle_alpha   90.00
_cell.angle_beta   90.00
_cell.angle_gamma   90.00
#
_symmetry.space_group_name_H-M   'P 1'
#
loop_
_entity.id
_entity.type
_entity.pdbx_description
1 polymer ?
#
loop_
_entity_poly.entity_id
_entity_poly.type
_entity_poly.pdbx_seq_one_letter_code
_entity_poly.pdbx_strand_id
1 'polypeptide(L)'
;MFVRAKEVEADFECVKGDPMMTTNLKYLEWCVVENYTQSIFYLFVPILDRAYVMRVVDSKVPGSYFIHTVSRYDTPEKDWHVVASYEMTELRCTCMRMECFGVSCEYIIVVLVLNNVHEISKSLILPRWTKDAKMGAVELTGIIWDSL
;
A
#
# COMPACT_ATOMS: atom_id res chain seq x y z
N MET A 1 -3.09 20.28 -26.42
CA MET A 1 -3.25 21.15 -25.23
C MET A 1 -4.31 20.55 -24.28
N PHE A 2 -4.12 19.30 -23.82
CA PHE A 2 -5.08 18.60 -22.93
C PHE A 2 -4.43 18.15 -21.60
N VAL A 3 -3.10 18.17 -21.51
CA VAL A 3 -2.35 17.72 -20.33
C VAL A 3 -2.48 18.72 -19.17
N ARG A 4 -2.41 20.02 -19.48
CA ARG A 4 -2.54 21.10 -18.47
C ARG A 4 -3.90 21.15 -17.79
N ALA A 5 -4.98 20.79 -18.48
CA ALA A 5 -6.32 20.79 -17.88
C ALA A 5 -6.46 19.68 -16.82
N LYS A 6 -5.89 18.49 -17.08
CA LYS A 6 -5.86 17.40 -16.10
C LYS A 6 -4.93 17.68 -14.92
N GLU A 7 -3.82 18.36 -15.13
CA GLU A 7 -2.93 18.80 -14.04
C GLU A 7 -3.62 19.82 -13.14
N VAL A 8 -4.32 20.81 -13.72
CA VAL A 8 -5.08 21.80 -12.95
C VAL A 8 -6.24 21.15 -12.18
N GLU A 9 -6.91 20.15 -12.75
CA GLU A 9 -7.98 19.42 -12.06
C GLU A 9 -7.44 18.51 -10.94
N ALA A 10 -6.28 17.89 -11.13
CA ALA A 10 -5.58 17.15 -10.09
C ALA A 10 -5.01 18.05 -8.97
N ASP A 11 -4.53 19.25 -9.32
CA ASP A 11 -4.08 20.25 -8.35
C ASP A 11 -5.28 20.88 -7.61
N PHE A 12 -6.47 20.96 -8.23
CA PHE A 12 -7.70 21.43 -7.58
C PHE A 12 -8.31 20.38 -6.63
N GLU A 13 -8.20 19.08 -6.95
CA GLU A 13 -8.58 18.00 -6.03
C GLU A 13 -7.66 17.88 -4.80
N CYS A 14 -6.49 18.50 -4.83
CA CYS A 14 -5.55 18.59 -3.70
C CYS A 14 -6.06 19.50 -2.55
N VAL A 15 -7.18 20.22 -2.76
CA VAL A 15 -7.89 21.00 -1.72
C VAL A 15 -8.93 20.13 -0.98
N LYS A 16 -8.64 18.86 -0.76
CA LYS A 16 -9.30 18.10 0.31
C LYS A 16 -8.41 18.26 1.54
N GLY A 17 -8.99 18.74 2.65
CA GLY A 17 -8.27 18.91 3.92
C GLY A 17 -7.52 17.65 4.38
N ASP A 18 -6.76 17.78 5.47
CA ASP A 18 -5.89 16.71 5.97
C ASP A 18 -6.57 15.33 5.96
N PRO A 19 -5.89 14.27 5.48
CA PRO A 19 -6.43 12.92 5.47
C PRO A 19 -6.95 12.51 6.85
N MET A 20 -8.26 12.26 6.95
CA MET A 20 -8.85 11.79 8.20
C MET A 20 -8.60 10.30 8.39
N MET A 21 -8.04 9.92 9.53
CA MET A 21 -7.78 8.54 9.90
C MET A 21 -9.07 7.84 10.36
N THR A 22 -9.65 7.00 9.51
CA THR A 22 -10.99 6.41 9.69
C THR A 22 -10.97 4.94 10.08
N THR A 23 -9.88 4.21 9.82
CA THR A 23 -9.82 2.75 9.99
C THR A 23 -9.38 2.33 11.39
N ASN A 24 -9.58 1.06 11.76
CA ASN A 24 -9.07 0.52 13.03
C ASN A 24 -7.56 0.19 12.97
N LEU A 25 -6.93 0.20 11.78
CA LEU A 25 -5.51 -0.09 11.57
C LEU A 25 -4.69 1.20 11.59
N LYS A 26 -4.76 1.95 12.70
CA LYS A 26 -4.26 3.33 12.79
C LYS A 26 -2.79 3.48 12.39
N TYR A 27 -1.91 2.56 12.79
CA TYR A 27 -0.49 2.65 12.45
C TYR A 27 -0.22 2.47 10.94
N LEU A 28 -0.90 1.49 10.31
CA LEU A 28 -0.78 1.27 8.88
C LEU A 28 -1.43 2.42 8.08
N GLU A 29 -2.57 2.92 8.55
CA GLU A 29 -3.22 4.08 7.96
C GLU A 29 -2.33 5.33 8.02
N TRP A 30 -1.66 5.56 9.16
CA TRP A 30 -0.68 6.63 9.30
C TRP A 30 0.50 6.47 8.34
N CYS A 31 1.06 5.26 8.24
CA CYS A 31 2.13 4.97 7.29
C CYS A 31 1.74 5.31 5.85
N VAL A 32 0.50 5.01 5.45
CA VAL A 32 -0.05 5.37 4.13
C VAL A 32 -0.18 6.88 3.98
N VAL A 33 -0.70 7.59 4.99
CA VAL A 33 -0.81 9.05 4.98
C VAL A 33 0.55 9.70 4.78
N GLU A 34 1.59 9.21 5.46
CA GLU A 34 2.93 9.79 5.37
C GLU A 34 3.56 9.61 3.99
N ASN A 35 3.41 8.41 3.41
CA ASN A 35 4.15 8.03 2.20
C ASN A 35 3.40 8.29 0.90
N TYR A 36 2.08 8.08 0.86
CA TYR A 36 1.31 8.09 -0.39
C TYR A 36 0.74 9.46 -0.73
N THR A 37 0.53 9.70 -2.03
CA THR A 37 -0.29 10.84 -2.45
C THR A 37 -1.71 10.71 -1.89
N GLN A 38 -2.41 11.83 -1.76
CA GLN A 38 -3.78 11.86 -1.22
C GLN A 38 -4.74 10.97 -2.03
N SER A 39 -4.60 10.91 -3.35
CA SER A 39 -5.43 10.05 -4.21
C SER A 39 -5.20 8.57 -3.92
N ILE A 40 -3.95 8.14 -3.71
CA ILE A 40 -3.65 6.75 -3.38
C ILE A 40 -4.05 6.41 -1.94
N PHE A 41 -3.93 7.35 -0.99
CA PHE A 41 -4.45 7.17 0.36
C PHE A 41 -5.93 6.76 0.34
N TYR A 42 -6.78 7.50 -0.40
CA TYR A 42 -8.21 7.17 -0.48
C TYR A 42 -8.50 5.85 -1.21
N LEU A 43 -7.62 5.40 -2.11
CA LEU A 43 -7.71 4.05 -2.69
C LEU A 43 -7.31 2.96 -1.68
N PHE A 44 -6.45 3.29 -0.72
CA PHE A 44 -5.93 2.36 0.27
C PHE A 44 -6.84 2.17 1.48
N VAL A 45 -7.61 3.19 1.88
CA VAL A 45 -8.55 3.11 3.01
C VAL A 45 -9.51 1.90 2.88
N PRO A 46 -10.17 1.65 1.71
CA PRO A 46 -10.98 0.46 1.54
C PRO A 46 -10.21 -0.87 1.61
N ILE A 47 -8.91 -0.88 1.30
CA ILE A 47 -8.06 -2.07 1.42
C ILE A 47 -7.84 -2.40 2.90
N LEU A 48 -7.55 -1.39 3.73
CA LEU A 48 -7.44 -1.54 5.19
C LEU A 48 -8.75 -2.04 5.79
N ASP A 49 -9.88 -1.50 5.34
CA ASP A 49 -11.20 -1.91 5.84
C ASP A 49 -11.53 -3.37 5.45
N ARG A 50 -11.26 -3.76 4.20
CA ARG A 50 -11.44 -5.16 3.76
C ARG A 50 -10.49 -6.14 4.46
N ALA A 51 -9.31 -5.71 4.91
CA ALA A 51 -8.40 -6.57 5.67
C ALA A 51 -9.02 -7.03 7.00
N TYR A 52 -9.95 -6.27 7.57
CA TYR A 52 -10.62 -6.63 8.83
C TYR A 52 -11.46 -7.91 8.74
N VAL A 53 -12.02 -8.20 7.57
CA VAL A 53 -12.81 -9.43 7.33
C VAL A 53 -11.96 -10.57 6.77
N MET A 54 -10.64 -10.40 6.66
CA MET A 54 -9.72 -11.46 6.26
C MET A 54 -9.22 -12.23 7.49
N ARG A 55 -8.93 -13.52 7.30
CA ARG A 55 -8.40 -14.41 8.33
C ARG A 55 -7.23 -15.18 7.77
N VAL A 56 -6.15 -15.27 8.53
CA VAL A 56 -5.09 -16.24 8.24
C VAL A 56 -5.52 -17.57 8.85
N VAL A 57 -5.73 -18.59 8.01
CA VAL A 57 -6.28 -19.89 8.39
C VAL A 57 -5.22 -20.99 8.49
N ASP A 58 -4.06 -20.78 7.86
CA ASP A 58 -2.92 -21.69 7.92
C ASP A 58 -1.62 -20.91 7.69
N SER A 59 -0.49 -21.45 8.15
CA SER A 59 0.84 -20.88 7.96
C SER A 59 1.90 -21.98 7.91
N LYS A 60 2.60 -22.06 6.77
CA LYS A 60 3.66 -23.05 6.52
C LYS A 60 5.03 -22.38 6.46
N VAL A 61 6.08 -23.11 6.85
CA VAL A 61 7.46 -22.59 6.87
C VAL A 61 8.38 -23.45 6.00
N PRO A 62 8.36 -23.31 4.66
CA PRO A 62 9.32 -23.97 3.79
C PRO A 62 10.67 -23.23 3.85
N GLY A 63 11.51 -23.58 4.82
CA GLY A 63 12.84 -23.00 4.95
C GLY A 63 12.82 -21.58 5.54
N SER A 64 13.27 -20.59 4.76
CA SER A 64 13.47 -19.20 5.22
C SER A 64 12.28 -18.25 4.96
N TYR A 65 11.16 -18.78 4.47
CA TYR A 65 9.96 -18.00 4.14
C TYR A 65 8.73 -18.56 4.85
N PHE A 66 7.73 -17.71 5.01
CA PHE A 66 6.39 -18.08 5.46
C PHE A 66 5.44 -18.12 4.27
N ILE A 67 4.57 -19.13 4.22
CA ILE A 67 3.41 -19.17 3.33
C ILE A 67 2.17 -19.11 4.21
N HIS A 68 1.51 -17.95 4.22
CA HIS A 68 0.25 -17.74 4.93
C HIS A 68 -0.92 -18.01 3.97
N THR A 69 -1.87 -18.84 4.39
CA THR A 69 -3.14 -19.04 3.69
C THR A 69 -4.17 -18.10 4.30
N VAL A 70 -4.74 -17.24 3.46
CA VAL A 70 -5.67 -16.19 3.84
C VAL A 70 -7.02 -16.47 3.21
N SER A 71 -8.07 -16.44 4.03
CA SER A 71 -9.44 -16.65 3.62
C SER A 71 -10.31 -15.51 4.10
N ARG A 72 -11.38 -15.20 3.37
CA ARG A 72 -12.33 -14.15 3.77
C ARG A 72 -13.40 -14.75 4.69
N TYR A 73 -13.83 -14.02 5.71
CA TYR A 73 -14.69 -14.52 6.79
C TYR A 73 -15.99 -15.19 6.30
N ASP A 74 -16.61 -14.61 5.26
CA ASP A 74 -17.90 -14.98 4.68
C ASP A 74 -17.79 -15.82 3.40
N THR A 75 -16.58 -16.08 2.89
CA THR A 75 -16.38 -16.89 1.67
C THR A 75 -15.21 -17.86 1.84
N PRO A 76 -15.39 -18.97 2.60
CA PRO A 76 -14.33 -19.90 2.94
C PRO A 76 -13.88 -20.79 1.77
N GLU A 77 -14.59 -20.78 0.64
CA GLU A 77 -14.28 -21.61 -0.54
C GLU A 77 -13.13 -21.05 -1.40
N LYS A 78 -12.63 -19.85 -1.07
CA LYS A 78 -11.56 -19.21 -1.82
C LYS A 78 -10.48 -18.70 -0.88
N ASP A 79 -9.30 -19.28 -1.07
CA ASP A 79 -8.11 -18.90 -0.34
C ASP A 79 -7.09 -18.21 -1.25
N TRP A 80 -6.30 -17.34 -0.63
CA TRP A 80 -5.13 -16.70 -1.23
C TRP A 80 -3.91 -17.03 -0.41
N HIS A 81 -2.78 -17.21 -1.09
CA HIS A 81 -1.50 -17.39 -0.43
C HIS A 81 -0.70 -16.08 -0.46
N VAL A 82 -0.10 -15.76 0.68
CA VAL A 82 0.88 -14.69 0.86
C VAL A 82 2.19 -15.33 1.26
N VAL A 83 3.22 -15.14 0.43
CA VAL A 83 4.59 -15.54 0.72
C VAL A 83 5.30 -14.35 1.33
N ALA A 84 5.88 -14.52 2.52
CA ALA A 84 6.57 -13.47 3.25
C ALA A 84 7.98 -13.90 3.65
N SER A 85 8.95 -12.98 3.55
CA SER A 85 10.25 -13.13 4.17
C SER A 85 10.13 -13.13 5.70
N TYR A 86 11.13 -13.67 6.40
CA TYR A 86 11.14 -13.68 7.86
C TYR A 86 10.99 -12.29 8.49
N GLU A 87 11.63 -11.30 7.88
CA GLU A 87 11.65 -9.90 8.34
C GLU A 87 10.39 -9.12 7.94
N MET A 88 9.44 -9.73 7.22
CA MET A 88 8.26 -9.05 6.66
C MET A 88 8.63 -7.87 5.74
N THR A 89 9.81 -7.96 5.13
CA THR A 89 10.34 -6.94 4.22
C THR A 89 9.99 -7.24 2.77
N GLU A 90 9.74 -8.50 2.42
CA GLU A 90 9.35 -8.94 1.08
C GLU A 90 8.08 -9.77 1.16
N LEU A 91 7.00 -9.31 0.54
CA LEU A 91 5.72 -10.03 0.51
C LEU A 91 5.21 -10.13 -0.92
N ARG A 92 4.71 -11.31 -1.29
CA ARG A 92 4.06 -11.57 -2.58
C ARG A 92 2.73 -12.26 -2.34
N CYS A 93 1.72 -11.88 -3.11
CA CYS A 93 0.39 -12.47 -2.99
C CYS A 93 -0.06 -13.08 -4.31
N THR A 94 -0.62 -14.28 -4.22
CA THR A 94 -1.24 -14.97 -5.36
C THR A 94 -2.38 -14.20 -6.03
N CYS A 95 -2.93 -13.15 -5.40
CA CYS A 95 -3.93 -12.28 -6.04
C CYS A 95 -3.34 -11.37 -7.13
N MET A 96 -2.01 -11.24 -7.22
CA MET A 96 -1.27 -10.44 -8.19
C MET A 96 -1.58 -8.93 -8.22
N ARG A 97 -2.31 -8.39 -7.23
CA ARG A 97 -2.70 -6.95 -7.23
C ARG A 97 -1.49 -6.02 -7.09
N MET A 98 -0.46 -6.43 -6.37
CA MET A 98 0.77 -5.64 -6.25
C MET A 98 1.51 -5.61 -7.59
N GLU A 99 1.57 -6.74 -8.29
CA GLU A 99 2.25 -6.90 -9.57
C GLU A 99 1.51 -6.14 -10.70
N CYS A 100 0.17 -6.17 -10.70
CA CYS A 100 -0.64 -5.52 -11.72
C CYS A 100 -0.87 -4.01 -11.47
N PHE A 101 -1.18 -3.63 -10.22
CA PHE A 101 -1.58 -2.25 -9.89
C PHE A 101 -0.50 -1.52 -9.08
N GLY A 102 0.40 -2.23 -8.42
CA GLY A 102 1.43 -1.63 -7.58
C GLY A 102 0.96 -1.17 -6.23
N VAL A 103 -0.16 -1.72 -5.74
CA VAL A 103 -0.72 -1.39 -4.44
C VAL A 103 -0.90 -2.69 -3.67
N SER A 104 -0.48 -2.69 -2.40
CA SER A 104 -0.65 -3.83 -1.50
C SER A 104 -2.13 -4.22 -1.40
N CYS A 105 -2.42 -5.52 -1.37
CA CYS A 105 -3.77 -6.04 -1.22
C CYS A 105 -4.11 -6.29 0.25
N GLU A 106 -5.40 -6.45 0.53
CA GLU A 106 -5.94 -6.74 1.86
C GLU A 106 -5.37 -8.04 2.46
N TYR A 107 -5.00 -9.02 1.62
CA TYR A 107 -4.36 -10.25 2.06
C TYR A 107 -2.92 -10.02 2.56
N ILE A 108 -2.18 -9.10 1.96
CA ILE A 108 -0.87 -8.68 2.47
C ILE A 108 -1.06 -7.92 3.78
N ILE A 109 -2.04 -7.02 3.85
CA ILE A 109 -2.33 -6.24 5.05
C ILE A 109 -2.64 -7.13 6.25
N VAL A 110 -3.53 -8.13 6.10
CA VAL A 110 -3.87 -9.01 7.24
C VAL A 110 -2.66 -9.84 7.72
N VAL A 111 -1.71 -10.17 6.84
CA VAL A 111 -0.45 -10.83 7.21
C VAL A 111 0.48 -9.87 7.96
N LEU A 112 0.57 -8.61 7.55
CA LEU A 112 1.31 -7.59 8.31
C LEU A 112 0.72 -7.43 9.73
N VAL A 113 -0.61 -7.34 9.83
CA VAL A 113 -1.32 -7.23 11.12
C VAL A 113 -1.09 -8.47 11.97
N LEU A 114 -1.19 -9.68 11.41
CA LEU A 114 -0.92 -10.93 12.13
C LEU A 114 0.49 -10.94 12.76
N ASN A 115 1.47 -10.38 12.04
CA ASN A 115 2.87 -10.34 12.48
C ASN A 115 3.22 -9.06 13.26
N ASN A 116 2.23 -8.29 13.73
CA ASN A 116 2.42 -7.04 14.47
C ASN A 116 3.31 -6.01 13.74
N VAL A 117 3.24 -6.00 12.41
CA VAL A 117 3.95 -5.02 11.58
C VAL A 117 3.08 -3.77 11.44
N HIS A 118 3.62 -2.64 11.89
CA HIS A 118 2.92 -1.36 11.96
C HIS A 118 3.21 -0.44 10.78
N GLU A 119 4.16 -0.81 9.92
CA GLU A 119 4.60 -0.02 8.77
C GLU A 119 4.61 -0.88 7.50
N ILE A 120 4.22 -0.28 6.38
CA ILE A 120 4.30 -0.94 5.08
C ILE A 120 5.76 -0.89 4.63
N SER A 121 6.37 -2.07 4.41
CA SER A 121 7.75 -2.16 3.90
C SER A 121 7.93 -1.33 2.63
N LYS A 122 9.10 -0.70 2.47
CA LYS A 122 9.43 0.09 1.28
C LYS A 122 9.32 -0.71 -0.02
N SER A 123 9.54 -2.03 0.03
CA SER A 123 9.37 -2.90 -1.14
C SER A 123 7.91 -2.99 -1.64
N LEU A 124 6.95 -2.67 -0.77
CA LEU A 124 5.52 -2.65 -1.03
C LEU A 124 5.00 -1.24 -1.37
N ILE A 125 5.89 -0.24 -1.41
CA ILE A 125 5.59 1.15 -1.74
C ILE A 125 6.28 1.50 -3.05
N LEU A 126 5.51 1.68 -4.12
CA LEU A 126 6.09 2.05 -5.41
C LEU A 126 6.27 3.56 -5.53
N PRO A 127 7.42 4.06 -6.04
CA PRO A 127 7.72 5.49 -6.13
C PRO A 127 6.65 6.32 -6.86
N ARG A 128 5.97 5.75 -7.87
CA ARG A 128 4.90 6.45 -8.60
C ARG A 128 3.67 6.81 -7.75
N TRP A 129 3.53 6.19 -6.59
CA TRP A 129 2.41 6.38 -5.68
C TRP A 129 2.76 7.23 -4.46
N THR A 130 4.03 7.62 -4.31
CA THR A 130 4.48 8.43 -3.19
C THR A 130 4.30 9.92 -3.45
N LYS A 131 4.25 10.71 -2.38
CA LYS A 131 4.24 12.19 -2.49
C LYS A 131 5.48 12.71 -3.23
N ASP A 132 6.59 12.01 -3.09
CA ASP A 132 7.87 12.34 -3.73
C ASP A 132 7.95 11.95 -5.22
N ALA A 133 6.87 11.40 -5.80
CA ALA A 133 6.83 11.03 -7.22
C ALA A 133 7.19 12.19 -8.15
N LYS A 134 6.85 13.44 -7.76
CA LYS A 134 7.23 14.65 -8.50
C LYS A 134 8.70 15.06 -8.26
N MET A 135 9.32 14.72 -7.12
CA MET A 135 10.71 15.07 -6.80
C MET A 135 11.73 14.26 -7.61
N GLY A 136 11.49 12.96 -7.82
CA GLY A 136 12.37 12.12 -8.63
C GLY A 136 12.44 12.51 -10.11
N ALA A 137 11.40 13.19 -10.62
CA ALA A 137 11.42 13.78 -11.95
C ALA A 137 12.32 15.03 -12.02
N VAL A 138 12.37 15.83 -10.93
CA VAL A 138 13.20 17.04 -10.86
C VAL A 138 14.69 16.69 -10.76
N GLU A 139 15.06 15.67 -9.98
CA GLU A 139 16.44 15.19 -9.87
C GLU A 139 17.00 14.67 -11.21
N LEU A 140 16.18 13.95 -11.99
CA LEU A 140 16.56 13.51 -13.34
C LEU A 140 16.65 14.66 -14.36
N THR A 141 16.00 15.80 -14.10
CA THR A 141 16.08 16.99 -14.94
C THR A 141 17.21 17.96 -14.57
N GLY A 142 18.01 17.64 -13.54
CA GLY A 142 19.23 18.41 -13.20
C GLY A 142 18.99 19.87 -12.79
N ILE A 143 17.78 20.22 -12.33
CA ILE A 143 17.51 21.57 -11.83
C ILE A 143 17.87 21.59 -10.35
N ILE A 144 19.15 21.87 -10.08
CA ILE A 144 19.66 22.26 -8.77
C ILE A 144 18.98 23.57 -8.40
N TRP A 145 18.15 23.57 -7.36
CA TRP A 145 17.73 24.80 -6.70
C TRP A 145 18.90 25.30 -5.85
N ASP A 146 19.83 26.01 -6.47
CA ASP A 146 20.72 26.88 -5.73
C ASP A 146 19.95 28.15 -5.37
N SER A 147 19.64 28.26 -4.07
CA SER A 147 19.45 29.50 -3.31
C SER A 147 18.40 30.51 -3.78
N LEU A 148 17.27 30.56 -3.07
CA LEU A 148 16.62 31.80 -2.63
C LEU A 148 15.96 31.59 -1.26
#